data_AF-A0AAD6G6C6-F1
#
_entry.id   AF-A0AAD6G6C6-F1
#
_cell.length_a   1.000
_cell.length_b   1.000
_cell.length_c   1.000
_cell.angle_alpha   90.00
_cell.angle_beta   90.00
_cell.angle_gamma   90.00
#
_symmetry.space_group_name_H-M   'P 1'
#
loop_
_entity.id
_entity.type
_entity.pdbx_description
1 polymer ?
#
loop_
_entity_poly.entity_id
_entity_poly.type
_entity_poly.pdbx_seq_one_letter_code
_entity_poly.pdbx_strand_id
1 'polypeptide(L)'
;MPQLHRIWVHGNCQGLSLGYLLLNLIVATDQFTLGSFQLVNSTTTSDFFIETPPTSDDWLNLAQFTIFWVLYLLLSFPSDNHIGYKIGLLTVYILSAFVSIIPLFVDTINHDILGPRGSSYRNWAEALFSGWHILFMNPIVTILAALVAFPCQARTIRALPVEKLQALRLLGLLTQGVVFILVAIPWMMRVKFLGFSVREVVHEAFWS
;
A
#
# COMPACT_ATOMS: atom_id res chain seq x y z
N MET A 1 11.56 -10.42 -5.42
CA MET A 1 11.91 -9.18 -6.15
C MET A 1 13.40 -9.14 -6.48
N PRO A 2 13.81 -8.86 -7.74
CA PRO A 2 15.22 -8.89 -8.16
C PRO A 2 16.10 -7.85 -7.43
N GLN A 3 15.53 -6.68 -7.09
CA GLN A 3 16.21 -5.63 -6.34
C GLN A 3 16.48 -6.04 -4.89
N LEU A 4 15.54 -6.75 -4.26
CA LEU A 4 15.64 -7.27 -2.90
C LEU A 4 16.73 -8.35 -2.78
N HIS A 5 16.76 -9.29 -3.74
CA HIS A 5 17.78 -10.33 -3.81
C HIS A 5 19.20 -9.76 -3.86
N ARG A 6 19.40 -8.67 -4.60
CA ARG A 6 20.72 -8.03 -4.73
C ARG A 6 21.16 -7.29 -3.46
N ILE A 7 20.24 -6.65 -2.74
CA ILE A 7 20.52 -6.04 -1.42
C ILE A 7 20.92 -7.12 -0.43
N TRP A 8 20.22 -8.25 -0.45
CA TRP A 8 20.54 -9.41 0.38
C TRP A 8 21.89 -10.05 0.04
N VAL A 9 22.22 -10.17 -1.25
CA VAL A 9 23.47 -10.82 -1.70
C VAL A 9 24.70 -9.93 -1.61
N HIS A 10 24.57 -8.61 -1.83
CA HIS A 10 25.72 -7.69 -1.87
C HIS A 10 25.83 -6.74 -0.68
N GLY A 11 24.85 -6.75 0.25
CA GLY A 11 24.87 -5.95 1.48
C GLY A 11 24.92 -4.43 1.26
N ASN A 12 24.69 -3.96 0.03
CA ASN A 12 24.94 -2.58 -0.35
C ASN A 12 23.68 -1.97 -0.96
N CYS A 13 23.15 -0.92 -0.32
CA CYS A 13 21.91 -0.23 -0.72
C CYS A 13 22.14 0.89 -1.75
N GLN A 14 23.35 0.96 -2.34
CA GLN A 14 23.70 1.94 -3.37
C GLN A 14 22.79 1.83 -4.59
N GLY A 15 22.06 2.91 -4.88
CA GLY A 15 21.19 3.05 -6.05
C GLY A 15 19.69 2.95 -5.75
N LEU A 16 19.27 2.80 -4.49
CA LEU A 16 17.86 2.85 -4.09
C LEU A 16 17.49 4.27 -3.61
N SER A 17 16.47 4.86 -4.22
CA SER A 17 15.93 6.15 -3.79
C SER A 17 15.16 5.99 -2.49
N LEU A 18 15.50 6.77 -1.47
CA LEU A 18 14.81 6.73 -0.18
C LEU A 18 13.37 7.26 -0.30
N GLY A 19 13.10 8.19 -1.22
CA GLY A 19 11.73 8.59 -1.57
C GLY A 19 10.94 7.46 -2.23
N TYR A 20 11.60 6.61 -3.03
CA TYR A 20 10.97 5.40 -3.57
C TYR A 20 10.60 4.42 -2.47
N LEU A 21 11.52 4.17 -1.52
CA LEU A 21 11.24 3.34 -0.35
C LEU A 21 10.09 3.90 0.49
N LEU A 22 10.11 5.20 0.78
CA LEU A 22 9.07 5.86 1.59
C LEU A 22 7.69 5.68 0.95
N LEU A 23 7.54 5.97 -0.33
CA LEU A 23 6.24 5.88 -1.00
C LEU A 23 5.72 4.45 -1.06
N ASN A 24 6.58 3.46 -1.37
CA ASN A 24 6.18 2.05 -1.33
C ASN A 24 5.86 1.58 0.09
N LEU A 25 6.57 2.09 1.10
CA LEU A 25 6.29 1.78 2.49
C LEU A 25 4.94 2.36 2.94
N ILE A 26 4.59 3.57 2.52
CA ILE A 26 3.27 4.18 2.78
C ILE A 26 2.18 3.36 2.09
N VAL A 27 2.36 2.98 0.82
CA VAL A 27 1.41 2.12 0.09
C VAL A 27 1.22 0.78 0.82
N ALA A 28 2.30 0.13 1.23
CA ALA A 28 2.22 -1.15 1.97
C ALA A 28 1.54 -0.98 3.33
N THR A 29 1.78 0.15 4.02
CA THR A 29 1.11 0.48 5.30
C THR A 29 -0.40 0.66 5.10
N ASP A 30 -0.81 1.35 4.04
CA ASP A 30 -2.21 1.59 3.70
C ASP A 30 -2.94 0.29 3.34
N GLN A 31 -2.33 -0.56 2.50
CA GLN A 31 -2.87 -1.87 2.14
C GLN A 31 -2.99 -2.82 3.34
N PHE A 32 -1.97 -2.86 4.21
CA PHE A 32 -2.03 -3.62 5.45
C PHE A 32 -3.14 -3.11 6.38
N THR A 33 -3.28 -1.78 6.49
CA THR A 33 -4.29 -1.16 7.34
C THR A 33 -5.70 -1.51 6.88
N LEU A 34 -5.99 -1.32 5.59
CA LEU A 34 -7.30 -1.65 5.01
C LEU A 34 -7.62 -3.14 5.11
N GLY A 35 -6.66 -4.01 4.75
CA GLY A 35 -6.85 -5.46 4.82
C GLY A 35 -7.12 -5.93 6.26
N SER A 36 -6.38 -5.42 7.23
CA SER A 36 -6.61 -5.75 8.65
C SER A 36 -7.95 -5.22 9.14
N PHE A 37 -8.28 -3.97 8.81
CA PHE A 37 -9.51 -3.31 9.26
C PHE A 37 -10.74 -4.05 8.75
N GLN A 38 -10.76 -4.41 7.48
CA GLN A 38 -11.87 -5.15 6.89
C GLN A 38 -11.97 -6.56 7.47
N LEU A 39 -10.84 -7.22 7.77
CA LEU A 39 -10.84 -8.57 8.32
C LEU A 39 -11.41 -8.62 9.74
N VAL A 40 -11.13 -7.59 10.53
CA VAL A 40 -11.61 -7.49 11.92
C VAL A 40 -13.09 -7.08 11.96
N ASN A 41 -13.53 -6.21 11.06
CA ASN A 41 -14.87 -5.62 11.09
C ASN A 41 -15.90 -6.30 10.17
N SER A 42 -15.52 -7.33 9.40
CA SER A 42 -16.43 -8.06 8.51
C SER A 42 -17.52 -8.81 9.28
N THR A 43 -18.72 -8.24 9.42
CA THR A 43 -19.70 -8.75 10.38
C THR A 43 -21.09 -9.13 9.86
N THR A 44 -21.49 -8.97 8.59
CA THR A 44 -22.69 -9.70 8.08
C THR A 44 -23.00 -9.52 6.59
N THR A 45 -22.63 -8.41 5.98
CA THR A 45 -22.75 -8.18 4.53
C THR A 45 -21.39 -8.40 3.89
N SER A 46 -21.33 -8.93 2.66
CA SER A 46 -20.05 -9.10 1.95
C SER A 46 -19.36 -7.74 1.87
N ASP A 47 -18.36 -7.53 2.71
CA ASP A 47 -17.62 -6.29 2.69
C ASP A 47 -16.76 -6.24 1.43
N PHE A 48 -16.37 -5.03 1.07
CA PHE A 48 -15.77 -4.63 -0.20
C PHE A 48 -14.57 -5.47 -0.69
N PHE A 49 -13.99 -6.32 0.16
CA PHE A 49 -12.68 -6.94 -0.04
C PHE A 49 -12.51 -8.34 0.51
N ILE A 50 -13.32 -8.73 1.50
CA ILE A 50 -13.18 -9.98 2.24
C ILE A 50 -14.52 -10.69 2.14
N GLU A 51 -14.48 -11.96 1.76
CA GLU A 51 -15.70 -12.76 1.77
C GLU A 51 -16.20 -12.88 3.21
N THR A 52 -17.51 -12.87 3.40
CA THR A 52 -18.10 -13.14 4.72
C THR A 52 -18.66 -14.56 4.73
N PRO A 53 -18.08 -15.50 5.50
CA PRO A 53 -16.94 -15.36 6.43
C PRO A 53 -15.56 -15.31 5.75
N PRO A 54 -14.52 -14.71 6.39
CA PRO A 54 -13.20 -14.58 5.80
C PRO A 54 -12.59 -15.90 5.35
N THR A 55 -12.12 -15.95 4.11
CA THR A 55 -11.54 -17.16 3.50
C THR A 55 -10.04 -17.24 3.74
N SER A 56 -9.47 -18.44 3.56
CA SER A 56 -8.02 -18.65 3.62
C SER A 56 -7.22 -17.73 2.69
N ASP A 57 -7.83 -17.29 1.58
CA ASP A 57 -7.23 -16.37 0.61
C ASP A 57 -7.11 -14.94 1.16
N ASP A 58 -8.07 -14.50 1.98
CA ASP A 58 -8.05 -13.19 2.65
C ASP A 58 -6.90 -13.11 3.67
N TRP A 59 -6.70 -14.19 4.43
CA TRP A 59 -5.57 -14.31 5.37
C TRP A 59 -4.22 -14.34 4.65
N LEU A 60 -4.15 -15.00 3.49
CA LEU A 60 -2.93 -15.03 2.67
C LEU A 60 -2.60 -13.63 2.12
N ASN A 61 -3.59 -12.88 1.64
CA ASN A 61 -3.41 -11.50 1.19
C ASN A 61 -2.89 -10.61 2.32
N LEU A 62 -3.46 -10.75 3.52
CA LEU A 62 -2.98 -10.01 4.69
C LEU A 62 -1.51 -10.36 5.02
N ALA A 63 -1.17 -11.65 5.03
CA ALA A 63 0.21 -12.09 5.25
C ALA A 63 1.17 -11.50 4.20
N GLN A 64 0.76 -11.44 2.93
CA GLN A 64 1.54 -10.81 1.87
C GLN A 64 1.76 -9.32 2.15
N PHE A 65 0.72 -8.56 2.52
CA PHE A 65 0.86 -7.15 2.86
C PHE A 65 1.80 -6.94 4.05
N THR A 66 1.69 -7.75 5.10
CA THR A 66 2.58 -7.69 6.27
C THR A 66 4.03 -7.96 5.88
N ILE A 67 4.29 -8.97 5.06
CA ILE A 67 5.65 -9.29 4.59
C ILE A 67 6.22 -8.11 3.81
N PHE A 68 5.48 -7.54 2.86
CA PHE A 68 5.94 -6.37 2.10
C PHE A 68 6.23 -5.18 3.01
N TRP A 69 5.33 -4.90 3.95
CA TRP A 69 5.48 -3.81 4.91
C TRP A 69 6.76 -3.94 5.75
N VAL A 70 7.00 -5.11 6.35
CA VAL A 70 8.21 -5.39 7.14
C VAL A 70 9.47 -5.29 6.28
N LEU A 71 9.44 -5.81 5.05
CA LEU A 71 10.57 -5.73 4.14
C LEU A 71 10.93 -4.27 3.81
N TYR A 72 9.96 -3.43 3.46
CA TYR A 72 10.22 -2.02 3.15
C TYR A 72 10.69 -1.22 4.37
N LEU A 73 10.20 -1.56 5.58
CA LEU A 73 10.72 -1.00 6.83
C LEU A 73 12.20 -1.32 7.01
N LEU A 74 12.58 -2.60 6.91
CA LEU A 74 13.97 -3.05 7.10
C LEU A 74 14.93 -2.43 6.09
N LEU A 75 14.50 -2.24 4.84
CA LEU A 75 15.30 -1.62 3.79
C LEU A 75 15.51 -0.11 3.96
N SER A 76 14.70 0.56 4.78
CA SER A 76 14.79 2.00 4.99
C SER A 76 15.92 2.41 5.94
N PHE A 77 16.41 1.49 6.78
CA PHE A 77 17.49 1.74 7.74
C PHE A 77 18.90 1.89 7.12
N PRO A 78 19.37 0.98 6.23
CA PRO A 78 20.77 0.97 5.73
C PRO A 78 21.10 2.02 4.65
N SER A 79 20.40 3.15 4.56
CA SER A 79 20.61 4.16 3.51
C SER A 79 21.64 5.25 3.90
N ASP A 80 22.66 5.48 3.07
CA ASP A 80 23.74 6.47 3.26
C ASP A 80 23.34 7.94 2.96
N ASN A 81 22.04 8.27 3.00
CA ASN A 81 21.57 9.61 2.68
C ASN A 81 21.82 10.63 3.81
N HIS A 82 21.87 11.92 3.45
CA HIS A 82 21.99 13.02 4.41
C HIS A 82 20.92 12.95 5.52
N ILE A 83 21.36 13.12 6.77
CA ILE A 83 20.53 12.94 7.97
C ILE A 83 19.25 13.78 7.96
N GLY A 84 19.30 15.03 7.49
CA GLY A 84 18.12 15.90 7.41
C GLY A 84 17.04 15.40 6.44
N TYR A 85 17.46 14.84 5.31
CA TYR A 85 16.55 14.20 4.35
C TYR A 85 15.93 12.92 4.93
N LYS A 86 16.70 12.12 5.69
CA LYS A 86 16.20 10.94 6.39
C LYS A 86 15.15 11.32 7.45
N ILE A 87 15.41 12.36 8.25
CA ILE A 87 14.46 12.84 9.26
C ILE A 87 13.16 13.30 8.61
N GLY A 88 13.23 14.10 7.54
CA GLY A 88 12.01 14.56 6.84
C GLY A 88 11.15 13.40 6.34
N LEU A 89 11.76 12.40 5.68
CA LEU A 89 11.03 11.23 5.19
C LEU A 89 10.49 10.36 6.32
N LEU A 90 11.25 10.20 7.41
CA LEU A 90 10.80 9.49 8.60
C LEU A 90 9.61 10.19 9.26
N THR A 91 9.63 11.52 9.35
CA THR A 91 8.51 12.30 9.88
C THR A 91 7.25 12.09 9.03
N VAL A 92 7.36 12.15 7.70
CA VAL A 92 6.23 11.88 6.80
C VAL A 92 5.69 10.46 7.01
N TYR A 93 6.58 9.47 7.14
CA TYR A 93 6.17 8.10 7.44
C TYR A 93 5.45 7.99 8.79
N ILE A 94 6.01 8.55 9.85
CA ILE A 94 5.43 8.49 11.20
C ILE A 94 4.04 9.13 11.20
N LEU A 95 3.86 10.27 10.54
CA LEU A 95 2.55 10.92 10.43
C LEU A 95 1.54 10.04 9.68
N SER A 96 1.95 9.44 8.55
CA SER A 96 1.11 8.53 7.78
C SER A 96 0.75 7.27 8.58
N ALA A 97 1.71 6.68 9.29
CA ALA A 97 1.50 5.53 10.16
C ALA A 97 0.59 5.89 11.35
N PHE A 98 0.72 7.07 11.93
CA PHE A 98 -0.15 7.54 13.02
C PHE A 98 -1.62 7.59 12.58
N VAL A 99 -1.90 8.12 11.40
CA VAL A 99 -3.26 8.22 10.85
C VAL A 99 -3.84 6.84 10.48
N SER A 100 -2.99 5.88 10.09
CA SER A 100 -3.44 4.57 9.59
C SER A 100 -3.47 3.50 10.69
N ILE A 101 -2.34 3.30 11.37
CA ILE A 101 -2.10 2.18 12.28
C ILE A 101 -2.76 2.39 13.64
N ILE A 102 -2.77 3.61 14.18
CA ILE A 102 -3.32 3.84 15.53
C ILE A 102 -4.84 3.63 15.57
N PRO A 103 -5.65 4.23 14.66
CA PRO A 103 -7.09 3.97 14.68
C PRO A 103 -7.41 2.49 14.50
N LEU A 104 -6.67 1.77 13.65
CA LEU A 104 -6.79 0.32 13.46
C LEU A 104 -6.60 -0.45 14.77
N PHE A 105 -5.48 -0.23 15.47
CA PHE A 105 -5.19 -0.98 16.70
C PHE A 105 -6.11 -0.58 17.86
N VAL A 106 -6.51 0.69 17.93
CA VAL A 106 -7.48 1.16 18.93
C VAL A 106 -8.81 0.42 18.77
N ASP A 107 -9.34 0.33 17.54
CA ASP A 107 -10.57 -0.41 17.25
C ASP A 107 -10.41 -1.93 17.48
N THR A 108 -9.26 -2.50 17.12
CA THR A 108 -9.00 -3.94 17.27
C THR A 108 -8.86 -4.37 18.74
N ILE A 109 -8.19 -3.57 19.57
CA ILE A 109 -7.93 -3.90 20.99
C ILE A 109 -9.19 -3.65 21.83
N ASN A 110 -9.89 -2.55 21.56
CA ASN A 110 -11.08 -2.19 22.30
C ASN A 110 -12.21 -1.85 21.33
N HIS A 111 -12.95 -2.88 20.98
CA HIS A 111 -14.09 -2.79 20.08
C HIS A 111 -15.16 -1.82 20.60
N ASP A 112 -15.24 -1.52 21.89
CA ASP A 112 -16.27 -0.63 22.43
C ASP A 112 -15.84 0.85 22.50
N ILE A 113 -14.59 1.20 22.15
CA ILE A 113 -14.13 2.61 22.13
C ILE A 113 -14.96 3.47 21.19
N LEU A 114 -15.29 2.92 20.01
CA LEU A 114 -16.13 3.59 19.02
C LEU A 114 -17.63 3.34 19.26
N GLY A 115 -17.98 2.78 20.42
CA GLY A 115 -19.34 2.38 20.78
C GLY A 115 -19.67 0.93 20.39
N PRO A 116 -20.84 0.43 20.81
CA PRO A 116 -21.25 -0.94 20.55
C PRO A 116 -21.26 -1.27 19.06
N ARG A 117 -20.96 -2.53 18.71
CA ARG A 117 -21.10 -3.04 17.34
C ARG A 117 -22.50 -2.77 16.79
N GLY A 118 -22.56 -2.28 15.55
CA GLY A 118 -23.82 -1.92 14.88
C GLY A 118 -24.45 -0.60 15.35
N SER A 119 -23.83 0.13 16.28
CA SER A 119 -24.30 1.48 16.63
C SER A 119 -24.07 2.45 15.47
N SER A 120 -25.00 3.41 15.29
CA SER A 120 -24.92 4.40 14.21
C SER A 120 -23.60 5.19 14.23
N TYR A 121 -23.12 5.53 15.43
CA TYR A 121 -21.84 6.24 15.61
C TYR A 121 -20.65 5.41 15.16
N ARG A 122 -20.60 4.12 15.55
CA ARG A 122 -19.55 3.20 15.11
C ARG A 122 -19.55 3.02 13.59
N ASN A 123 -20.71 2.71 12.99
CA ASN A 123 -20.81 2.51 11.54
C ASN A 123 -20.35 3.75 10.77
N TRP A 124 -20.67 4.95 11.27
CA TRP A 124 -20.19 6.21 10.70
C TRP A 124 -18.66 6.36 10.82
N ALA A 125 -18.08 6.04 11.98
CA ALA A 125 -16.64 6.12 12.20
C ALA A 125 -15.87 5.10 11.33
N GLU A 126 -16.38 3.88 11.21
CA GLU A 126 -15.84 2.84 10.35
C GLU A 126 -15.90 3.27 8.87
N ALA A 127 -17.05 3.79 8.41
CA ALA A 127 -17.21 4.28 7.04
C ALA A 127 -16.31 5.48 6.73
N LEU A 128 -16.11 6.39 7.69
CA LEU A 128 -15.21 7.52 7.55
C LEU A 128 -13.75 7.04 7.41
N PHE A 129 -13.33 6.12 8.27
CA PHE A 129 -11.98 5.56 8.25
C PHE A 129 -11.73 4.79 6.94
N SER A 130 -12.57 3.80 6.62
CA SER A 130 -12.42 3.02 5.39
C SER A 130 -12.56 3.90 4.15
N GLY A 131 -13.49 4.84 4.15
CA GLY A 131 -13.71 5.79 3.06
C GLY A 131 -12.50 6.69 2.82
N TRP A 132 -11.89 7.21 3.89
CA TRP A 132 -10.66 8.00 3.80
C TRP A 132 -9.54 7.23 3.11
N HIS A 133 -9.33 5.99 3.53
CA HIS A 133 -8.27 5.15 3.01
C HIS A 133 -8.52 4.73 1.55
N ILE A 134 -9.75 4.32 1.23
CA ILE A 134 -10.13 3.85 -0.12
C ILE A 134 -10.18 5.00 -1.14
N LEU A 135 -10.79 6.14 -0.79
CA LEU A 135 -11.04 7.23 -1.74
C LEU A 135 -9.87 8.19 -1.88
N PHE A 136 -9.08 8.38 -0.82
CA PHE A 136 -8.04 9.39 -0.80
C PHE A 136 -6.65 8.79 -0.66
N MET A 137 -6.36 8.08 0.44
CA MET A 137 -4.99 7.61 0.68
C MET A 137 -4.53 6.68 -0.44
N ASN A 138 -5.29 5.63 -0.75
CA ASN A 138 -4.86 4.63 -1.70
C ASN A 138 -4.64 5.18 -3.13
N PRO A 139 -5.56 5.98 -3.72
CA PRO A 139 -5.31 6.57 -5.02
C PRO A 139 -4.15 7.56 -5.01
N ILE A 140 -4.05 8.41 -3.98
CA ILE A 140 -2.98 9.41 -3.87
C ILE A 140 -1.62 8.72 -3.79
N VAL A 141 -1.45 7.76 -2.88
CA VAL A 141 -0.16 7.10 -2.65
C VAL A 141 0.22 6.20 -3.82
N THR A 142 -0.75 5.58 -4.49
CA THR A 142 -0.54 4.79 -5.72
C THR A 142 -0.12 5.68 -6.89
N ILE A 143 -0.79 6.82 -7.10
CA ILE A 143 -0.43 7.78 -8.15
C ILE A 143 0.97 8.36 -7.88
N LEU A 144 1.26 8.75 -6.64
CA LEU A 144 2.59 9.24 -6.26
C LEU A 144 3.67 8.16 -6.44
N ALA A 145 3.39 6.91 -6.09
CA ALA A 145 4.30 5.81 -6.36
C ALA A 145 4.56 5.65 -7.87
N ALA A 146 3.50 5.63 -8.69
CA ALA A 146 3.59 5.48 -10.14
C ALA A 146 4.31 6.65 -10.84
N LEU A 147 3.95 7.90 -10.51
CA LEU A 147 4.42 9.10 -11.19
C LEU A 147 5.73 9.67 -10.64
N VAL A 148 6.04 9.41 -9.37
CA VAL A 148 7.21 10.00 -8.70
C VAL A 148 8.22 8.92 -8.34
N ALA A 149 7.80 7.86 -7.66
CA ALA A 149 8.73 6.85 -7.15
C ALA A 149 9.45 6.10 -8.28
N PHE A 150 8.70 5.52 -9.22
CA PHE A 150 9.29 4.74 -10.32
C PHE A 150 10.17 5.60 -11.24
N PRO A 151 9.76 6.80 -11.69
CA PRO A 151 10.62 7.66 -12.49
C PRO A 151 11.86 8.16 -11.74
N CYS A 152 11.74 8.48 -10.46
CA CYS A 152 12.89 8.86 -9.61
C CYS A 152 13.90 7.70 -9.52
N GLN A 153 13.42 6.48 -9.24
CA GLN A 153 14.26 5.28 -9.19
C GLN A 153 14.90 4.97 -10.55
N ALA A 154 14.20 5.18 -11.66
CA ALA A 154 14.74 5.02 -13.00
C ALA A 154 15.86 6.04 -13.30
N ARG A 155 15.70 7.30 -12.86
CA ARG A 155 16.75 8.33 -12.97
C ARG A 155 17.99 7.96 -12.15
N THR A 156 17.81 7.50 -10.91
CA THR A 156 18.93 7.03 -10.07
C THR A 156 19.68 5.87 -10.72
N ILE A 157 18.98 4.93 -11.35
CA ILE A 157 19.61 3.82 -12.09
C ILE A 157 20.37 4.32 -13.33
N ARG A 158 19.79 5.27 -14.09
CA ARG A 158 20.44 5.85 -15.29
C ARG A 158 21.66 6.72 -14.98
N ALA A 159 21.70 7.33 -13.80
CA ALA A 159 22.83 8.15 -13.35
C ALA A 159 24.05 7.32 -12.88
N LEU A 160 23.91 5.99 -12.77
CA LEU A 160 25.04 5.12 -12.45
C LEU A 160 26.00 5.00 -13.64
N PRO A 161 27.32 4.86 -13.41
CA PRO A 161 28.32 4.66 -14.47
C PRO A 161 27.95 3.48 -15.38
N VAL A 162 28.26 3.58 -16.68
CA VAL A 162 27.92 2.58 -17.71
C VAL A 162 28.40 1.17 -17.34
N GLU A 163 29.54 1.06 -16.66
CA GLU A 163 30.11 -0.19 -16.14
C GLU A 163 29.24 -0.89 -15.09
N LYS A 164 28.41 -0.12 -14.37
CA LYS A 164 27.44 -0.61 -13.37
C LYS A 164 26.01 -0.69 -13.92
N LEU A 165 25.79 -0.30 -15.18
CA LEU A 165 24.50 -0.24 -15.83
C LEU A 165 24.12 -1.64 -16.36
N GLN A 166 23.29 -2.36 -15.60
CA GLN A 166 22.71 -3.62 -16.08
C GLN A 166 21.32 -3.32 -16.64
N ALA A 167 21.12 -3.50 -17.95
CA ALA A 167 19.82 -3.34 -18.63
C ALA A 167 18.70 -4.15 -17.94
N LEU A 168 19.05 -5.30 -17.36
CA LEU A 168 18.18 -6.16 -16.56
C LEU A 168 17.56 -5.43 -15.34
N ARG A 169 18.22 -4.39 -14.80
CA ARG A 169 17.74 -3.60 -13.64
C ARG A 169 16.65 -2.60 -14.01
N LEU A 170 16.77 -1.96 -15.18
CA LEU A 170 15.74 -1.04 -15.66
C LEU A 170 14.52 -1.83 -16.08
N LEU A 171 14.73 -2.96 -16.79
CA LEU A 171 13.64 -3.86 -17.16
C LEU A 171 12.92 -4.39 -15.92
N GLY A 172 13.65 -4.82 -14.88
CA GLY A 172 13.03 -5.26 -13.61
C GLY A 172 12.20 -4.18 -12.92
N LEU A 173 12.65 -2.92 -12.92
CA LEU A 173 11.88 -1.79 -12.38
C LEU A 173 10.65 -1.49 -13.24
N LEU A 174 10.78 -1.58 -14.56
CA LEU A 174 9.69 -1.38 -15.52
C LEU A 174 8.63 -2.47 -15.35
N THR A 175 9.05 -3.73 -15.23
CA THR A 175 8.17 -4.85 -14.92
C THR A 175 7.48 -4.64 -13.58
N GLN A 176 8.19 -4.21 -12.53
CA GLN A 176 7.57 -3.89 -11.24
C GLN A 176 6.54 -2.76 -11.35
N GLY A 177 6.86 -1.68 -12.08
CA GLY A 177 5.93 -0.57 -12.29
C GLY A 177 4.70 -0.97 -13.10
N VAL A 178 4.88 -1.77 -14.15
CA VAL A 178 3.78 -2.31 -14.96
C VAL A 178 2.90 -3.24 -14.12
N VAL A 179 3.50 -4.19 -13.39
CA VAL A 179 2.76 -5.08 -12.47
C VAL A 179 2.03 -4.25 -11.41
N PHE A 180 2.68 -3.23 -10.85
CA PHE A 180 2.07 -2.35 -9.85
C PHE A 180 0.84 -1.63 -10.43
N ILE A 181 0.93 -1.03 -11.62
CA ILE A 181 -0.21 -0.37 -12.29
C ILE A 181 -1.31 -1.38 -12.62
N LEU A 182 -0.93 -2.54 -13.18
CA LEU A 182 -1.85 -3.61 -13.54
C LEU A 182 -2.52 -4.27 -12.33
N VAL A 183 -1.94 -4.17 -11.14
CA VAL A 183 -2.57 -4.64 -9.89
C VAL A 183 -3.39 -3.52 -9.25
N ALA A 184 -2.89 -2.29 -9.25
CA ALA A 184 -3.53 -1.13 -8.63
C ALA A 184 -4.86 -0.74 -9.31
N ILE A 185 -4.92 -0.80 -10.65
CA ILE A 185 -6.15 -0.46 -11.38
C ILE A 185 -7.28 -1.46 -11.05
N PRO A 186 -7.08 -2.79 -11.16
CA PRO A 186 -8.06 -3.77 -10.68
C PRO A 186 -8.34 -3.69 -9.19
N TRP A 187 -7.39 -3.25 -8.37
CA TRP A 187 -7.59 -3.04 -6.94
C TRP A 187 -8.64 -1.94 -6.67
N MET A 188 -8.59 -0.83 -7.41
CA MET A 188 -9.67 0.18 -7.38
C MET A 188 -11.00 -0.36 -7.91
N MET A 189 -10.98 -1.27 -8.88
CA MET A 189 -12.19 -1.88 -9.47
C MET A 189 -12.79 -3.02 -8.61
N ARG A 190 -12.05 -3.56 -7.64
CA ARG A 190 -12.56 -4.56 -6.68
C ARG A 190 -13.43 -3.94 -5.58
N VAL A 191 -13.41 -2.61 -5.45
CA VAL A 191 -14.27 -1.88 -4.51
C VAL A 191 -15.72 -1.92 -4.98
N LYS A 192 -16.57 -2.69 -4.29
CA LYS A 192 -18.03 -2.74 -4.52
C LYS A 192 -18.72 -1.54 -3.88
N PHE A 193 -18.75 -0.37 -4.53
CA PHE A 193 -19.48 0.80 -4.01
C PHE A 193 -21.00 0.55 -3.98
N LEU A 194 -21.57 0.48 -2.77
CA LEU A 194 -23.02 0.61 -2.53
C LEU A 194 -23.90 -0.28 -3.41
N GLY A 195 -23.62 -1.59 -3.44
CA GLY A 195 -24.46 -2.56 -4.16
C GLY A 195 -24.34 -2.54 -5.69
N PHE A 196 -23.53 -1.63 -6.26
CA PHE A 196 -23.20 -1.64 -7.68
C PHE A 196 -21.72 -1.97 -7.86
N SER A 197 -21.44 -2.93 -8.74
CA SER A 197 -20.09 -3.14 -9.22
C SER A 197 -19.72 -2.01 -10.19
N VAL A 198 -18.52 -1.41 -10.07
CA VAL A 198 -18.00 -0.51 -11.11
C VAL A 198 -17.99 -1.21 -12.49
N ARG A 199 -17.91 -2.54 -12.49
CA ARG A 199 -18.04 -3.38 -13.68
C ARG A 199 -19.43 -3.29 -14.32
N GLU A 200 -20.49 -3.18 -13.52
CA GLU A 200 -21.88 -3.01 -14.01
C GLU A 200 -22.07 -1.61 -14.60
N VAL A 201 -21.57 -0.57 -13.93
CA VAL A 201 -21.63 0.82 -14.42
C VAL A 201 -20.87 0.98 -15.75
N VAL A 202 -19.69 0.39 -15.87
CA VAL A 202 -18.91 0.41 -17.12
C VAL A 202 -19.58 -0.44 -18.21
N HIS A 203 -20.20 -1.56 -17.85
CA HIS A 203 -20.91 -2.38 -18.83
C HIS A 203 -22.18 -1.71 -19.35
N GLU A 204 -22.95 -1.01 -18.50
CA GLU A 204 -24.08 -0.21 -18.93
C GLU A 204 -23.63 0.97 -19.79
N ALA A 205 -22.61 1.74 -19.37
CA ALA A 205 -22.20 2.94 -20.09
C ALA A 205 -21.60 2.71 -21.49
N PHE A 206 -21.06 1.52 -21.75
CA PHE A 206 -20.41 1.20 -23.04
C PHE A 206 -21.19 0.23 -23.93
N TRP A 207 -22.23 -0.44 -23.39
CA TRP A 207 -23.00 -1.44 -24.12
C TRP A 207 -24.52 -1.25 -24.05
N SER A 208 -25.01 -0.10 -23.57
CA SER A 208 -26.37 0.40 -23.80
C SER A 208 -26.43 1.33 -25.01
#